data_AF-A0A1V4XR62-F1
#
_entry.id   AF-A0A1V4XR62-F1
#
_cell.length_a   1.000
_cell.length_b   1.000
_cell.length_c   1.000
_cell.angle_alpha   90.00
_cell.angle_beta   90.00
_cell.angle_gamma   90.00
#
_symmetry.space_group_name_H-M   'P 1'
#
loop_
_entity.id
_entity.type
_entity.pdbx_description
1 polymer ?
#
loop_
_entity_poly.entity_id
_entity_poly.type
_entity_poly.pdbx_seq_one_letter_code
_entity_poly.pdbx_strand_id
1 'polypeptide(L)'
;MSSSVNYPGKSLRNLILKKGRCHGGAWNGNPPIVKGRDPLPGIAMSFMACLFFAFLFVILGCRDQESAFPYKILDSGIWAEEAGIESTGWIDNEHVLFITNKTLKPSGSIPMAKFLTVWNPDSGKVDFYHQAFGFQCVRKGNVFFWENSGSNSKATKWESTIYRGNVKNPKEHPAPRPSMEIDSSFDCDWVPGESFGRAPVRAPHTYKLKDKNYIEFTELPSNSSQGKMIYHEKPGTKGIPLPFYLSLAYHISYSEFLDAYVIVGDKHSVYPKPDTRSFWILERSGQLKSIPYPQSLLKGAVENIYPLKRGYLARYSQDQKKGAGSDDRGLWLIDGEKSVRLIVGDMGSVAVSPDGCRAAFIHAKNIKEYFSQKSPYRTVKVIDFCEGENKP
;
A
#
# COMPACT_ATOMS: atom_id res chain seq x y z
N MET A 1 32.43 -20.73 20.23
CA MET A 1 32.72 -21.70 19.16
C MET A 1 31.69 -21.48 18.06
N SER A 2 32.08 -20.79 17.00
CA SER A 2 31.20 -20.28 15.94
C SER A 2 31.52 -21.05 14.65
N SER A 3 30.59 -21.90 14.20
CA SER A 3 30.67 -22.60 12.92
C SER A 3 30.00 -21.76 11.83
N SER A 4 30.84 -21.19 10.96
CA SER A 4 30.44 -20.56 9.71
C SER A 4 30.16 -21.63 8.65
N VAL A 5 28.97 -21.60 8.05
CA VAL A 5 28.61 -22.44 6.90
C VAL A 5 28.75 -21.61 5.64
N ASN A 6 29.76 -21.94 4.84
CA ASN A 6 30.01 -21.43 3.48
C ASN A 6 29.06 -22.10 2.49
N TYR A 7 28.37 -21.31 1.67
CA TYR A 7 27.70 -21.80 0.46
C TYR A 7 28.53 -21.43 -0.78
N PRO A 8 28.86 -22.38 -1.66
CA PRO A 8 29.63 -22.12 -2.86
C PRO A 8 28.75 -21.50 -3.96
N GLY A 9 29.27 -20.44 -4.57
CA GLY A 9 28.68 -19.79 -5.74
C GLY A 9 28.69 -20.71 -6.96
N LYS A 10 27.54 -20.79 -7.63
CA LYS A 10 27.45 -21.32 -8.99
C LYS A 10 27.16 -20.17 -9.96
N SER A 11 28.17 -19.90 -10.79
CA SER A 11 28.12 -19.14 -12.02
C SER A 11 27.20 -19.83 -13.03
N LEU A 12 26.24 -19.09 -13.58
CA LEU A 12 25.44 -19.49 -14.74
C LEU A 12 25.67 -18.47 -15.86
N ARG A 13 26.79 -18.65 -16.57
CA ARG A 13 26.92 -18.23 -17.96
C ARG A 13 26.19 -19.26 -18.84
N ASN A 14 25.53 -18.75 -19.87
CA ASN A 14 24.83 -19.45 -20.95
C ASN A 14 23.39 -19.90 -20.65
N LEU A 15 22.43 -19.02 -20.91
CA LEU A 15 21.16 -19.43 -21.52
C LEU A 15 20.91 -18.61 -22.78
N ILE A 16 20.89 -19.32 -23.89
CA ILE A 16 20.76 -18.85 -25.27
C ILE A 16 19.33 -18.33 -25.51
N LEU A 17 19.26 -17.18 -26.19
CA LEU A 17 18.06 -16.57 -26.74
C LEU A 17 17.30 -17.55 -27.65
N LYS A 18 16.05 -17.89 -27.30
CA LYS A 18 15.04 -18.33 -28.26
C LYS A 18 13.92 -17.29 -28.33
N LYS A 19 13.99 -16.44 -29.36
CA LYS A 19 12.88 -15.61 -29.83
C LYS A 19 11.80 -16.53 -30.42
N GLY A 20 10.62 -16.55 -29.80
CA GLY A 20 9.41 -17.10 -30.41
C GLY A 20 8.94 -16.15 -31.52
N ARG A 21 9.07 -16.58 -32.78
CA ARG A 21 8.39 -15.96 -33.93
C ARG A 21 6.93 -16.38 -33.91
N CYS A 22 6.02 -15.42 -34.11
CA CYS A 22 4.67 -15.73 -34.56
C CYS A 22 4.75 -16.22 -36.02
N HIS A 23 4.34 -17.45 -36.28
CA HIS A 23 4.16 -17.98 -37.62
C HIS A 23 2.83 -17.47 -38.18
N GLY A 24 2.89 -16.51 -39.09
CA GLY A 24 1.83 -16.27 -40.06
C GLY A 24 1.91 -17.36 -41.13
N GLY A 25 0.94 -18.27 -41.14
CA GLY A 25 0.80 -19.28 -42.18
C GLY A 25 0.43 -18.63 -43.51
N ALA A 26 1.31 -18.75 -44.49
CA ALA A 26 0.99 -18.46 -45.88
C ALA A 26 0.07 -19.56 -46.41
N TRP A 27 -1.17 -19.20 -46.76
CA TRP A 27 -2.04 -20.04 -47.57
C TRP A 27 -1.55 -20.00 -49.02
N ASN A 28 -0.92 -21.09 -49.47
CA ASN A 28 -0.68 -21.38 -50.89
C ASN A 28 -1.85 -22.23 -51.40
N GLY A 29 -2.83 -21.57 -51.99
CA GLY A 29 -3.88 -22.21 -52.79
C GLY A 29 -4.18 -21.33 -54.00
N ASN A 30 -3.68 -21.75 -55.17
CA ASN A 30 -4.03 -21.10 -56.44
C ASN A 30 -5.52 -21.32 -56.73
N PRO A 31 -6.31 -20.26 -57.00
CA PRO A 31 -7.67 -20.42 -57.52
C PRO A 31 -7.64 -20.73 -59.02
N PRO A 32 -8.70 -21.37 -59.56
CA PRO A 32 -8.79 -21.73 -60.97
C PRO A 32 -8.91 -20.49 -61.86
N ILE A 33 -8.23 -20.54 -63.00
CA ILE A 33 -8.32 -19.54 -64.06
C ILE A 33 -9.72 -19.62 -64.67
N VAL A 34 -10.59 -18.67 -64.35
CA VAL A 34 -11.83 -18.41 -65.08
C VAL A 34 -11.57 -17.24 -66.02
N LYS A 35 -11.55 -17.54 -67.33
CA LYS A 35 -11.56 -16.53 -68.39
C LYS A 35 -12.96 -15.93 -68.53
N GLY A 36 -13.01 -14.60 -68.57
CA GLY A 36 -13.98 -13.86 -69.36
C GLY A 36 -15.24 -13.40 -68.62
N ARG A 37 -15.28 -12.10 -68.33
CA ARG A 37 -16.29 -11.13 -68.83
C ARG A 37 -16.01 -9.77 -68.20
N ASP A 38 -16.11 -8.73 -69.02
CA ASP A 38 -15.90 -7.35 -68.61
C ASP A 38 -16.86 -6.95 -67.48
N PRO A 39 -16.36 -6.35 -66.37
CA PRO A 39 -17.23 -5.83 -65.34
C PRO A 39 -17.82 -4.49 -65.79
N LEU A 40 -19.14 -4.42 -65.76
CA LEU A 40 -19.91 -3.19 -65.92
C LEU A 40 -19.46 -2.12 -64.90
N PRO A 41 -19.27 -0.85 -65.32
CA PRO A 41 -18.84 0.23 -64.45
C PRO A 41 -20.04 0.69 -63.60
N GLY A 42 -20.18 0.14 -62.39
CA GLY A 42 -21.26 0.60 -61.50
C GLY A 42 -21.26 0.05 -60.08
N ILE A 43 -20.59 -1.07 -59.81
CA ILE A 43 -20.72 -1.75 -58.49
C ILE A 43 -19.43 -1.69 -57.66
N ALA A 44 -18.29 -1.34 -58.26
CA ALA A 44 -16.99 -1.32 -57.57
C ALA A 44 -16.84 -0.21 -56.50
N MET A 45 -17.59 0.90 -56.61
CA MET A 45 -17.49 2.00 -55.62
C MET A 45 -18.23 1.72 -54.31
N SER A 46 -19.22 0.82 -54.28
CA SER A 46 -20.02 0.58 -53.07
C SER A 46 -19.36 -0.38 -52.07
N PHE A 47 -18.52 -1.33 -52.54
CA PHE A 47 -17.84 -2.28 -51.65
C PHE A 47 -16.62 -1.68 -50.95
N MET A 48 -15.92 -0.73 -51.60
CA MET A 48 -14.76 -0.07 -50.99
C MET A 48 -15.18 0.88 -49.86
N ALA A 49 -16.33 1.56 -49.99
CA ALA A 49 -16.87 2.45 -48.95
C ALA A 49 -17.29 1.67 -47.69
N CYS A 50 -17.93 0.51 -47.82
CA CYS A 50 -18.32 -0.32 -46.66
C CYS A 50 -17.12 -0.89 -45.90
N LEU A 51 -16.04 -1.30 -46.60
CA LEU A 51 -14.81 -1.76 -45.97
C LEU A 51 -14.07 -0.63 -45.24
N PHE A 52 -14.09 0.59 -45.78
CA PHE A 52 -13.50 1.76 -45.13
C PHE A 52 -14.26 2.15 -43.85
N PHE A 53 -15.60 2.10 -43.86
CA PHE A 53 -16.42 2.34 -42.66
C PHE A 53 -16.24 1.26 -41.61
N ALA A 54 -16.16 -0.02 -41.98
CA ALA A 54 -15.89 -1.11 -41.04
C ALA A 54 -14.50 -0.98 -40.39
N PHE A 55 -13.48 -0.56 -41.16
CA PHE A 55 -12.14 -0.32 -40.62
C PHE A 55 -12.07 0.92 -39.73
N LEU A 56 -12.84 1.98 -40.03
CA LEU A 56 -12.94 3.17 -39.18
C LEU A 56 -13.58 2.84 -37.81
N PHE A 57 -14.59 1.96 -37.77
CA PHE A 57 -15.20 1.51 -36.52
C PHE A 57 -14.26 0.61 -35.69
N VAL A 58 -13.38 -0.18 -36.33
CA VAL A 58 -12.36 -0.98 -35.62
C VAL A 58 -11.23 -0.10 -35.09
N ILE A 59 -10.82 0.95 -35.80
CA ILE A 59 -9.78 1.89 -35.32
C ILE A 59 -10.34 2.85 -34.25
N LEU A 60 -11.63 3.22 -34.31
CA LEU A 60 -12.28 4.04 -33.28
C LEU A 60 -12.80 3.22 -32.07
N GLY A 61 -12.98 1.90 -32.23
CA GLY A 61 -13.48 0.99 -31.19
C GLY A 61 -12.42 0.47 -30.20
N CYS A 62 -11.15 0.75 -30.43
CA CYS A 62 -10.04 0.45 -29.50
C CYS A 62 -9.39 1.73 -28.95
N ARG A 63 -10.16 2.82 -28.82
CA ARG A 63 -9.78 3.84 -27.85
C ARG A 63 -10.16 3.26 -26.51
N ASP A 64 -9.16 2.76 -25.79
CA ASP A 64 -9.30 2.34 -24.40
C ASP A 64 -10.25 3.32 -23.73
N GLN A 65 -11.41 2.80 -23.32
CA GLN A 65 -12.25 3.47 -22.37
C GLN A 65 -11.44 3.42 -21.07
N GLU A 66 -10.37 4.23 -20.98
CA GLU A 66 -9.94 4.83 -19.73
C GLU A 66 -11.21 5.42 -19.19
N SER A 67 -11.93 4.64 -18.38
CA SER A 67 -13.07 5.11 -17.63
C SER A 67 -12.55 6.34 -16.93
N ALA A 68 -12.96 7.52 -17.39
CA ALA A 68 -12.49 8.79 -16.86
C ALA A 68 -12.80 8.74 -15.38
N PHE A 69 -11.79 8.42 -14.57
CA PHE A 69 -11.98 8.24 -13.15
C PHE A 69 -12.35 9.61 -12.60
N PRO A 70 -13.43 9.71 -11.81
CA PRO A 70 -13.92 11.01 -11.38
C PRO A 70 -12.96 11.71 -10.41
N TYR A 71 -11.97 11.00 -9.88
CA TYR A 71 -11.03 11.54 -8.91
C TYR A 71 -9.76 12.05 -9.57
N LYS A 72 -9.46 13.31 -9.28
CA LYS A 72 -8.21 13.94 -9.66
C LYS A 72 -7.09 13.42 -8.75
N ILE A 73 -6.00 12.93 -9.36
CA ILE A 73 -4.77 12.61 -8.64
C ILE A 73 -3.85 13.82 -8.67
N LEU A 74 -3.55 14.39 -7.50
CA LEU A 74 -2.54 15.43 -7.34
C LEU A 74 -1.18 14.78 -7.11
N ASP A 75 -0.16 15.23 -7.84
CA ASP A 75 1.22 14.78 -7.68
C ASP A 75 2.06 15.92 -7.15
N SER A 76 2.75 15.70 -6.04
CA SER A 76 3.72 16.67 -5.51
C SER A 76 4.89 16.89 -6.46
N GLY A 77 5.24 15.90 -7.28
CA GLY A 77 6.49 15.87 -8.06
C GLY A 77 7.75 15.76 -7.20
N ILE A 78 7.59 15.59 -5.89
CA ILE A 78 8.68 15.58 -4.91
C ILE A 78 9.06 14.15 -4.61
N TRP A 79 10.37 13.87 -4.69
CA TRP A 79 10.89 12.58 -4.28
C TRP A 79 10.59 12.31 -2.80
N ALA A 80 10.01 11.16 -2.50
CA ALA A 80 9.75 10.73 -1.12
C ALA A 80 10.75 9.65 -0.70
N GLU A 81 11.34 9.78 0.48
CA GLU A 81 12.07 8.67 1.08
C GLU A 81 11.10 7.64 1.64
N GLU A 82 11.39 6.35 1.43
CA GLU A 82 10.71 5.27 2.14
C GLU A 82 11.70 4.65 3.12
N ALA A 83 11.52 4.97 4.40
CA ALA A 83 12.43 4.61 5.48
C ALA A 83 11.67 3.91 6.61
N GLY A 84 11.25 2.66 6.34
CA GLY A 84 10.64 1.79 7.34
C GLY A 84 9.13 1.61 7.16
N ILE A 85 8.41 1.49 8.28
CA ILE A 85 7.00 1.06 8.33
C ILE A 85 6.04 2.19 7.90
N GLU A 86 6.32 3.42 8.29
CA GLU A 86 5.56 4.61 7.88
C GLU A 86 6.49 5.62 7.21
N SER A 87 6.03 6.22 6.12
CA SER A 87 6.79 7.24 5.39
C SER A 87 5.91 8.34 4.81
N THR A 88 4.59 8.24 4.98
CA THR A 88 3.61 9.28 4.66
C THR A 88 2.49 9.25 5.70
N GLY A 89 1.98 10.43 6.10
CA GLY A 89 0.92 10.57 7.10
C GLY A 89 0.19 11.90 6.97
N TRP A 90 -1.00 12.02 7.57
CA TRP A 90 -1.76 13.28 7.60
C TRP A 90 -1.63 13.96 8.95
N ILE A 91 -1.19 15.22 8.97
CA ILE A 91 -1.11 16.02 10.20
C ILE A 91 -2.52 16.45 10.61
N ASP A 92 -3.29 16.88 9.62
CA ASP A 92 -4.68 17.30 9.68
C ASP A 92 -5.36 16.90 8.34
N ASN A 93 -6.51 17.46 7.99
CA ASN A 93 -7.23 17.12 6.74
C ASN A 93 -6.61 17.77 5.47
N GLU A 94 -5.66 18.68 5.62
CA GLU A 94 -5.13 19.51 4.54
C GLU A 94 -3.63 19.25 4.28
N HIS A 95 -2.89 18.79 5.29
CA HIS A 95 -1.44 18.75 5.27
C HIS A 95 -0.90 17.32 5.36
N VAL A 96 -0.12 16.94 4.33
CA VAL A 96 0.56 15.65 4.24
C VAL A 96 1.99 15.78 4.76
N LEU A 97 2.35 14.93 5.72
CA LEU A 97 3.72 14.74 6.19
C LEU A 97 4.40 13.60 5.43
N PHE A 98 5.64 13.81 5.02
CA PHE A 98 6.52 12.78 4.48
C PHE A 98 8.00 13.15 4.73
N ILE A 99 8.91 12.23 4.41
CA ILE A 99 10.36 12.47 4.50
C ILE A 99 10.92 12.75 3.10
N THR A 100 11.66 13.83 2.96
CA THR A 100 12.46 14.10 1.76
C THR A 100 13.70 14.90 2.12
N ASN A 101 14.50 15.31 1.14
CA ASN A 101 15.62 16.23 1.31
C ASN A 101 15.27 17.61 0.71
N LYS A 102 16.09 18.63 1.02
CA LYS A 102 15.85 20.01 0.55
C LYS A 102 16.01 20.20 -0.96
N THR A 103 16.59 19.26 -1.71
CA THR A 103 16.67 19.34 -3.18
C THR A 103 15.46 18.73 -3.86
N LEU A 104 14.55 18.10 -3.09
CA LEU A 104 13.30 17.47 -3.54
C LEU A 104 13.51 16.35 -4.58
N LYS A 105 14.75 15.87 -4.71
CA LYS A 105 15.20 14.88 -5.70
C LYS A 105 16.01 13.79 -5.01
N PRO A 106 16.05 12.57 -5.53
CA PRO A 106 16.92 11.53 -4.98
C PRO A 106 18.39 11.98 -5.01
N SER A 107 19.11 11.69 -3.93
CA SER A 107 20.49 12.16 -3.75
C SER A 107 21.56 11.24 -4.37
N GLY A 108 21.14 10.16 -5.03
CA GLY A 108 22.07 9.19 -5.59
C GLY A 108 22.88 8.47 -4.50
N SER A 109 24.19 8.40 -4.70
CA SER A 109 25.15 7.84 -3.76
C SER A 109 25.55 8.79 -2.63
N ILE A 110 25.12 10.06 -2.67
CA ILE A 110 25.51 11.06 -1.67
C ILE A 110 24.47 11.05 -0.55
N PRO A 111 24.85 10.75 0.71
CA PRO A 111 23.93 10.88 1.83
C PRO A 111 23.52 12.34 1.98
N MET A 112 22.21 12.61 1.89
CA MET A 112 21.66 13.94 2.14
C MET A 112 20.91 13.97 3.46
N ALA A 113 20.97 15.12 4.14
CA ALA A 113 20.11 15.39 5.27
C ALA A 113 18.64 15.29 4.83
N LYS A 114 17.88 14.50 5.58
CA LYS A 114 16.46 14.25 5.38
C LYS A 114 15.67 15.08 6.38
N PHE A 115 14.48 15.51 5.99
CA PHE A 115 13.66 16.43 6.75
C PHE A 115 12.22 15.96 6.83
N LEU A 116 11.59 16.19 7.98
CA LEU A 116 10.13 16.24 8.08
C LEU A 116 9.62 17.35 7.16
N THR A 117 8.85 16.96 6.17
CA THR A 117 8.36 17.84 5.11
C THR A 117 6.85 17.78 5.09
N VAL A 118 6.22 18.96 5.09
CA VAL A 118 4.78 19.11 5.03
C VAL A 118 4.40 19.72 3.70
N TRP A 119 3.50 19.05 2.99
CA TRP A 119 2.94 19.50 1.73
C TRP A 119 1.44 19.76 1.89
N ASN A 120 0.98 20.91 1.43
CA ASN A 120 -0.43 21.24 1.26
C ASN A 120 -0.80 21.00 -0.23
N PRO A 121 -1.60 19.96 -0.56
CA PRO A 121 -1.91 19.60 -1.94
C PRO A 121 -2.70 20.67 -2.70
N ASP A 122 -3.53 21.44 -2.01
CA ASP A 122 -4.41 22.44 -2.63
C ASP A 122 -3.64 23.68 -3.08
N SER A 123 -2.71 24.15 -2.25
CA SER A 123 -1.86 25.32 -2.55
C SER A 123 -0.54 24.96 -3.23
N GLY A 124 -0.12 23.69 -3.18
CA GLY A 124 1.20 23.24 -3.62
C GLY A 124 2.34 23.66 -2.70
N LYS A 125 2.06 24.30 -1.55
CA LYS A 125 3.08 24.79 -0.62
C LYS A 125 3.80 23.63 0.07
N VAL A 126 5.13 23.77 0.21
CA VAL A 126 6.00 22.78 0.85
C VAL A 126 6.83 23.48 1.93
N ASP A 127 6.75 22.98 3.16
CA ASP A 127 7.51 23.48 4.31
C ASP A 127 8.40 22.37 4.89
N PHE A 128 9.63 22.73 5.28
CA PHE A 128 10.59 21.82 5.95
C PHE A 128 10.75 22.23 7.41
N TYR A 129 10.76 21.25 8.32
CA TYR A 129 10.81 21.52 9.76
C TYR A 129 12.10 21.00 10.41
N HIS A 130 12.13 19.71 10.76
CA HIS A 130 13.24 19.10 11.50
C HIS A 130 14.02 18.15 10.62
N GLN A 131 15.33 18.06 10.84
CA GLN A 131 16.12 16.97 10.28
C GLN A 131 15.64 15.66 10.94
N ALA A 132 15.29 14.68 10.12
CA ALA A 132 14.75 13.41 10.59
C ALA A 132 15.18 12.29 9.66
N PHE A 133 15.57 11.15 10.23
CA PHE A 133 15.89 9.97 9.44
C PHE A 133 14.62 9.28 8.90
N GLY A 134 13.55 9.36 9.70
CA GLY A 134 12.24 8.80 9.46
C GLY A 134 11.27 9.30 10.54
N PHE A 135 9.99 8.97 10.40
CA PHE A 135 9.02 9.09 11.50
C PHE A 135 8.32 7.75 11.70
N GLN A 136 7.84 7.50 12.91
CA GLN A 136 7.12 6.27 13.25
C GLN A 136 5.62 6.38 13.07
N CYS A 137 5.06 7.54 13.38
CA CYS A 137 3.62 7.75 13.36
C CYS A 137 3.26 9.23 13.30
N VAL A 138 2.07 9.48 12.74
CA VAL A 138 1.39 10.78 12.75
C VAL A 138 -0.03 10.57 13.25
N ARG A 139 -0.42 11.29 14.32
CA ARG A 139 -1.76 11.16 14.90
C ARG A 139 -2.20 12.45 15.57
N LYS A 140 -3.36 12.97 15.18
CA LYS A 140 -3.97 14.18 15.76
C LYS A 140 -2.97 15.36 15.82
N GLY A 141 -2.28 15.62 14.71
CA GLY A 141 -1.27 16.69 14.59
C GLY A 141 0.05 16.44 15.34
N ASN A 142 0.19 15.33 16.06
CA ASN A 142 1.44 14.92 16.69
C ASN A 142 2.21 14.00 15.75
N VAL A 143 3.52 14.23 15.68
CA VAL A 143 4.48 13.43 14.94
C VAL A 143 5.45 12.83 15.94
N PHE A 144 5.78 11.56 15.75
CA PHE A 144 6.84 10.89 16.48
C PHE A 144 7.96 10.53 15.51
N PHE A 145 9.17 11.01 15.74
CA PHE A 145 10.27 10.83 14.78
C PHE A 145 11.64 10.71 15.43
N TRP A 146 12.62 10.30 14.62
CA TRP A 146 14.01 10.15 15.05
C TRP A 146 14.91 11.14 14.35
N GLU A 147 15.76 11.78 15.13
CA GLU A 147 16.92 12.52 14.66
C GLU A 147 18.19 11.70 14.92
N ASN A 148 19.14 11.73 13.99
CA ASN A 148 20.42 11.11 14.21
C ASN A 148 21.27 12.02 15.12
N SER A 149 21.65 11.54 16.30
CA SER A 149 22.26 12.39 17.34
C SER A 149 23.76 12.67 17.14
N GLY A 150 24.41 12.13 16.10
CA GLY A 150 25.79 12.51 15.83
C GLY A 150 26.48 11.79 14.69
N SER A 151 27.18 12.56 13.86
CA SER A 151 28.05 12.17 12.74
C SER A 151 29.36 11.50 13.15
N ASN A 152 29.45 10.85 14.32
CA ASN A 152 30.69 10.20 14.72
C ASN A 152 30.85 8.90 13.91
N SER A 153 31.67 8.98 12.86
CA SER A 153 32.08 7.92 11.93
C SER A 153 32.74 6.68 12.57
N LYS A 154 32.74 6.58 13.91
CA LYS A 154 33.24 5.47 14.72
C LYS A 154 32.19 4.87 15.67
N ALA A 155 30.97 5.43 15.74
CA ALA A 155 29.91 4.87 16.57
C ALA A 155 29.34 3.61 15.91
N THR A 156 29.65 2.44 16.46
CA THR A 156 29.05 1.15 16.10
C THR A 156 27.60 1.01 16.58
N LYS A 157 27.08 2.01 17.29
CA LYS A 157 25.72 2.07 17.81
C LYS A 157 25.02 3.29 17.22
N TRP A 158 23.91 3.04 16.53
CA TRP A 158 23.00 4.09 16.07
C TRP A 158 22.34 4.72 17.28
N GLU A 159 22.90 5.83 17.76
CA GLU A 159 22.24 6.68 18.74
C GLU A 159 21.27 7.59 17.98
N SER A 160 19.99 7.50 18.33
CA SER A 160 18.95 8.36 17.77
C SER A 160 18.24 9.05 18.92
N THR A 161 18.08 10.36 18.79
CA THR A 161 17.22 11.11 19.71
C THR A 161 15.80 11.04 19.17
N ILE A 162 14.88 10.73 20.07
CA ILE A 162 13.48 10.54 19.75
C ILE A 162 12.72 11.79 20.14
N TYR A 163 11.86 12.25 19.24
CA TYR A 163 11.04 13.44 19.43
C TYR A 163 9.56 13.12 19.24
N ARG A 164 8.73 13.84 19.98
CA ARG A 164 7.27 13.79 19.86
C ARG A 164 6.67 15.18 20.00
N GLY A 165 5.62 15.46 19.23
CA GLY A 165 4.80 16.66 19.36
C GLY A 165 4.36 17.21 18.02
N ASN A 166 3.90 18.46 18.00
CA ASN A 166 3.60 19.13 16.74
C ASN A 166 4.88 19.30 15.90
N VAL A 167 4.76 19.18 14.57
CA VAL A 167 5.89 19.31 13.64
C VAL A 167 6.66 20.63 13.77
N LYS A 168 6.04 21.70 14.27
CA LYS A 168 6.69 23.01 14.48
C LYS A 168 7.53 23.07 15.75
N ASN A 169 7.08 22.38 16.80
CA ASN A 169 7.63 22.49 18.15
C ASN A 169 7.64 21.11 18.84
N PRO A 170 8.35 20.11 18.28
CA PRO A 170 8.48 18.82 18.91
C PRO A 170 9.39 18.94 20.14
N LYS A 171 9.21 18.03 21.09
CA LYS A 171 10.06 17.93 22.28
C LYS A 171 10.73 16.56 22.29
N GLU A 172 11.92 16.49 22.87
CA GLU A 172 12.55 15.20 23.15
C GLU A 172 11.58 14.34 23.97
N HIS A 173 11.45 13.08 23.57
CA HIS A 173 10.52 12.12 24.15
C HIS A 173 11.25 10.80 24.46
N PRO A 174 12.18 10.82 25.43
CA PRO A 174 12.99 9.65 25.75
C PRO A 174 12.12 8.50 26.26
N ALA A 175 12.58 7.28 26.02
CA ALA A 175 11.95 6.08 26.57
C ALA A 175 11.89 6.19 28.11
N PRO A 176 10.71 6.03 28.74
CA PRO A 176 10.60 6.09 30.19
C PRO A 176 11.46 5.03 30.90
N ARG A 177 11.67 3.87 30.25
CA ARG A 177 12.47 2.74 30.72
C ARG A 177 13.07 1.96 29.54
N PRO A 178 14.17 1.18 29.74
CA PRO A 178 14.82 0.44 28.66
C PRO A 178 13.96 -0.62 27.95
N SER A 179 12.92 -1.12 28.61
CA SER A 179 12.03 -2.15 28.08
C SER A 179 10.84 -1.59 27.28
N MET A 180 10.78 -0.29 27.06
CA MET A 180 9.70 0.34 26.31
C MET A 180 9.99 0.27 24.81
N GLU A 181 9.00 -0.12 24.03
CA GLU A 181 8.99 -0.05 22.57
C GLU A 181 7.97 1.00 22.12
N ILE A 182 8.01 1.43 20.87
CA ILE A 182 7.13 2.50 20.36
C ILE A 182 5.96 1.87 19.64
N ASP A 183 4.76 2.19 20.09
CA ASP A 183 3.51 1.77 19.44
C ASP A 183 3.19 2.73 18.29
N SER A 184 3.75 2.45 17.11
CA SER A 184 3.44 3.19 15.89
C SER A 184 2.02 2.92 15.37
N SER A 185 1.47 1.74 15.65
CA SER A 185 0.19 1.30 15.09
C SER A 185 -1.03 2.00 15.73
N PHE A 186 -0.97 2.27 17.05
CA PHE A 186 -2.14 2.74 17.80
C PHE A 186 -1.95 4.06 18.54
N ASP A 187 -1.11 4.15 19.57
CA ASP A 187 -1.12 5.37 20.40
C ASP A 187 -0.05 6.41 20.01
N CYS A 188 0.86 6.04 19.11
CA CYS A 188 1.99 6.88 18.75
C CYS A 188 2.77 7.33 20.00
N ASP A 189 3.05 6.35 20.87
CA ASP A 189 3.65 6.55 22.18
C ASP A 189 4.42 5.31 22.66
N TRP A 190 5.13 5.45 23.79
CA TRP A 190 5.85 4.35 24.42
C TRP A 190 4.91 3.34 25.07
N VAL A 191 5.17 2.06 24.83
CA VAL A 191 4.46 0.92 25.42
C VAL A 191 5.46 -0.11 25.96
N PRO A 192 5.07 -0.95 26.94
CA PRO A 192 5.91 -2.08 27.33
C PRO A 192 6.21 -2.99 26.13
N GLY A 193 7.48 -3.32 25.88
CA GLY A 193 7.88 -4.13 24.72
C GLY A 193 7.25 -5.53 24.70
N GLU A 194 6.90 -6.08 25.86
CA GLU A 194 6.16 -7.35 25.97
C GLU A 194 4.74 -7.28 25.40
N SER A 195 4.18 -6.08 25.24
CA SER A 195 2.85 -5.83 24.66
C SER A 195 2.89 -5.43 23.18
N PHE A 196 4.10 -5.35 22.61
CA PHE A 196 4.34 -4.85 21.26
C PHE A 196 4.66 -5.96 20.24
N GLY A 197 3.93 -5.91 19.12
CA GLY A 197 4.37 -6.28 17.77
C GLY A 197 4.79 -7.71 17.43
N ARG A 198 5.10 -8.57 18.40
CA ARG A 198 5.67 -9.90 18.13
C ARG A 198 4.59 -10.95 18.04
N ALA A 199 4.77 -11.91 17.12
CA ALA A 199 3.97 -13.12 17.09
C ALA A 199 4.00 -13.76 18.50
N PRO A 200 2.84 -14.15 19.06
CA PRO A 200 2.82 -14.73 20.38
C PRO A 200 3.57 -16.06 20.36
N VAL A 201 4.75 -16.10 20.99
CA VAL A 201 5.55 -17.33 21.14
C VAL A 201 5.04 -18.23 22.28
N ARG A 202 4.18 -17.68 23.14
CA ARG A 202 3.53 -18.35 24.28
C ARG A 202 2.12 -17.80 24.43
N ALA A 203 1.21 -18.61 24.98
CA ALA A 203 -0.10 -18.18 25.44
C ALA A 203 -0.21 -18.44 26.96
N PRO A 204 -0.92 -17.60 27.73
CA PRO A 204 -1.60 -16.38 27.28
C PRO A 204 -0.62 -15.27 26.91
N HIS A 205 -0.99 -14.46 25.92
CA HIS A 205 -0.23 -13.25 25.52
C HIS A 205 -1.20 -12.12 25.21
N THR A 206 -0.83 -10.89 25.53
CA THR A 206 -1.66 -9.72 25.26
C THR A 206 -0.97 -8.80 24.27
N TYR A 207 -1.74 -8.36 23.28
CA TYR A 207 -1.33 -7.38 22.30
C TYR A 207 -2.13 -6.12 22.52
N LYS A 208 -1.44 -5.05 22.90
CA LYS A 208 -2.08 -3.76 23.18
C LYS A 208 -2.60 -3.17 21.87
N LEU A 209 -3.81 -2.63 21.92
CA LEU A 209 -4.42 -1.83 20.86
C LEU A 209 -4.46 -0.35 21.28
N LYS A 210 -5.38 0.45 20.71
CA LYS A 210 -5.51 1.86 21.06
C LYS A 210 -6.06 2.06 22.46
N ASP A 211 -5.50 3.05 23.17
CA ASP A 211 -5.82 3.39 24.54
C ASP A 211 -5.74 2.16 25.48
N LYS A 212 -6.89 1.71 26.00
CA LYS A 212 -7.01 0.60 26.95
C LYS A 212 -7.44 -0.72 26.30
N ASN A 213 -7.75 -0.69 25.00
CA ASN A 213 -8.17 -1.89 24.29
C ASN A 213 -6.98 -2.85 24.12
N TYR A 214 -7.24 -4.14 24.11
CA TYR A 214 -6.22 -5.14 23.82
C TYR A 214 -6.84 -6.42 23.27
N ILE A 215 -6.00 -7.24 22.66
CA ILE A 215 -6.34 -8.62 22.27
C ILE A 215 -5.54 -9.57 23.14
N GLU A 216 -6.21 -10.57 23.68
CA GLU A 216 -5.60 -11.69 24.38
C GLU A 216 -5.59 -12.92 23.48
N PHE A 217 -4.40 -13.49 23.28
CA PHE A 217 -4.18 -14.79 22.66
C PHE A 217 -4.20 -15.84 23.77
N THR A 218 -5.35 -16.46 24.00
CA THR A 218 -5.50 -17.47 25.08
C THR A 218 -4.96 -18.84 24.67
N GLU A 219 -4.87 -19.12 23.38
CA GLU A 219 -4.40 -20.39 22.84
C GLU A 219 -3.67 -20.16 21.51
N LEU A 220 -2.53 -20.81 21.33
CA LEU A 220 -1.78 -20.79 20.07
C LEU A 220 -2.29 -21.87 19.11
N PRO A 221 -2.22 -21.64 17.78
CA PRO A 221 -2.53 -22.65 16.79
C PRO A 221 -1.60 -23.84 16.95
N SER A 222 -2.17 -25.02 16.79
CA SER A 222 -1.46 -26.30 16.83
C SER A 222 -2.08 -27.25 15.80
N ASN A 223 -1.59 -28.49 15.74
CA ASN A 223 -2.17 -29.50 14.85
C ASN A 223 -3.64 -29.84 15.19
N SER A 224 -4.09 -29.56 16.43
CA SER A 224 -5.44 -29.88 16.92
C SER A 224 -6.31 -28.66 17.22
N SER A 225 -5.78 -27.44 17.06
CA SER A 225 -6.49 -26.21 17.42
C SER A 225 -6.11 -25.07 16.48
N GLN A 226 -7.08 -24.22 16.15
CA GLN A 226 -6.88 -23.03 15.33
C GLN A 226 -6.32 -21.84 16.15
N GLY A 227 -6.10 -22.04 17.45
CA GLY A 227 -5.81 -20.95 18.38
C GLY A 227 -7.08 -20.19 18.75
N LYS A 228 -6.95 -19.31 19.74
CA LYS A 228 -8.08 -18.53 20.26
C LYS A 228 -7.65 -17.12 20.61
N MET A 229 -8.43 -16.15 20.15
CA MET A 229 -8.26 -14.73 20.44
C MET A 229 -9.51 -14.17 21.11
N ILE A 230 -9.29 -13.28 22.06
CA ILE A 230 -10.33 -12.58 22.80
C ILE A 230 -10.03 -11.09 22.76
N TYR A 231 -10.98 -10.29 22.32
CA TYR A 231 -10.89 -8.84 22.38
C TYR A 231 -11.39 -8.33 23.75
N HIS A 232 -10.72 -7.31 24.29
CA HIS A 232 -11.12 -6.65 25.52
C HIS A 232 -11.14 -5.14 25.32
N GLU A 233 -12.24 -4.51 25.73
CA GLU A 233 -12.35 -3.05 25.72
C GLU A 233 -11.39 -2.39 26.72
N LYS A 234 -11.22 -3.00 27.89
CA LYS A 234 -10.30 -2.55 28.94
C LYS A 234 -9.98 -3.69 29.91
N PRO A 235 -8.94 -3.56 30.74
CA PRO A 235 -8.62 -4.57 31.74
C PRO A 235 -9.80 -4.87 32.65
N GLY A 236 -10.08 -6.16 32.86
CA GLY A 236 -11.15 -6.65 33.74
C GLY A 236 -12.55 -6.68 33.14
N THR A 237 -12.75 -6.28 31.87
CA THR A 237 -14.05 -6.50 31.20
C THR A 237 -14.19 -7.91 30.67
N LYS A 238 -15.44 -8.37 30.56
CA LYS A 238 -15.78 -9.62 29.87
C LYS A 238 -15.22 -9.56 28.44
N GLY A 239 -14.36 -10.51 28.11
CA GLY A 239 -13.77 -10.59 26.79
C GLY A 239 -14.76 -11.06 25.73
N ILE A 240 -14.54 -10.61 24.50
CA ILE A 240 -15.35 -10.93 23.32
C ILE A 240 -14.53 -11.87 22.43
N PRO A 241 -14.92 -13.16 22.30
CA PRO A 241 -14.21 -14.09 21.45
C PRO A 241 -14.25 -13.63 19.99
N LEU A 242 -13.09 -13.60 19.33
CA LEU A 242 -13.01 -13.33 17.90
C LEU A 242 -13.25 -14.65 17.12
N PRO A 243 -13.95 -14.61 15.98
CA PRO A 243 -14.27 -15.81 15.19
C PRO A 243 -13.09 -16.31 14.36
N PHE A 244 -11.90 -15.76 14.58
CA PHE A 244 -10.68 -16.10 13.87
C PHE A 244 -9.46 -15.94 14.78
N TYR A 245 -8.35 -16.54 14.36
CA TYR A 245 -7.03 -16.35 14.90
C TYR A 245 -6.12 -15.69 13.88
N LEU A 246 -5.36 -14.68 14.29
CA LEU A 246 -4.34 -13.99 13.50
C LEU A 246 -2.97 -14.38 14.02
N SER A 247 -2.14 -15.02 13.18
CA SER A 247 -0.77 -15.36 13.57
C SER A 247 0.12 -14.15 13.81
N LEU A 248 -0.24 -13.01 13.21
CA LEU A 248 0.56 -11.81 13.22
C LEU A 248 -0.33 -10.57 13.43
N ALA A 249 -0.12 -9.88 14.54
CA ALA A 249 -0.94 -8.75 14.94
C ALA A 249 -0.76 -7.50 14.05
N TYR A 250 0.29 -7.44 13.21
CA TYR A 250 0.47 -6.34 12.24
C TYR A 250 -0.60 -6.28 11.15
N HIS A 251 -1.46 -7.30 11.04
CA HIS A 251 -2.65 -7.30 10.20
C HIS A 251 -3.80 -6.46 10.78
N ILE A 252 -3.60 -5.84 11.95
CA ILE A 252 -4.54 -4.93 12.59
C ILE A 252 -4.00 -3.51 12.47
N SER A 253 -4.74 -2.64 11.79
CA SER A 253 -4.48 -1.21 11.75
C SER A 253 -5.62 -0.43 12.40
N TYR A 254 -5.36 0.81 12.81
CA TYR A 254 -6.40 1.70 13.35
C TYR A 254 -6.80 2.76 12.33
N SER A 255 -8.10 2.94 12.14
CA SER A 255 -8.65 4.05 11.37
C SER A 255 -9.15 5.13 12.31
N GLU A 256 -8.52 6.32 12.31
CA GLU A 256 -9.02 7.48 13.05
C GLU A 256 -10.40 7.93 12.54
N PHE A 257 -10.65 7.81 11.23
CA PHE A 257 -11.93 8.15 10.62
C PHE A 257 -13.09 7.29 11.14
N LEU A 258 -12.88 5.96 11.22
CA LEU A 258 -13.93 5.05 11.72
C LEU A 258 -13.95 4.93 13.26
N ASP A 259 -12.91 5.42 13.95
CA ASP A 259 -12.64 5.09 15.35
C ASP A 259 -12.67 3.56 15.60
N ALA A 260 -12.07 2.79 14.68
CA ALA A 260 -12.17 1.33 14.67
C ALA A 260 -10.89 0.66 14.17
N TYR A 261 -10.76 -0.63 14.47
CA TYR A 261 -9.66 -1.47 13.97
C TYR A 261 -10.06 -2.11 12.64
N VAL A 262 -9.14 -2.09 11.70
CA VAL A 262 -9.25 -2.77 10.41
C VAL A 262 -8.36 -4.00 10.47
N ILE A 263 -8.96 -5.16 10.27
CA ILE A 263 -8.29 -6.44 10.35
C ILE A 263 -8.26 -7.05 8.96
N VAL A 264 -7.05 -7.15 8.39
CA VAL A 264 -6.84 -7.70 7.05
C VAL A 264 -6.25 -9.08 7.17
N GLY A 265 -7.08 -10.09 6.95
CA GLY A 265 -6.60 -11.46 6.89
C GLY A 265 -5.92 -11.76 5.57
N ASP A 266 -4.70 -12.28 5.61
CA ASP A 266 -4.16 -12.98 4.46
C ASP A 266 -4.46 -14.49 4.58
N LYS A 267 -4.40 -15.21 3.45
CA LYS A 267 -4.69 -16.66 3.38
C LYS A 267 -3.74 -17.54 4.21
N HIS A 268 -2.65 -16.98 4.70
CA HIS A 268 -1.60 -17.62 5.48
C HIS A 268 -1.64 -17.22 6.96
N SER A 269 -2.30 -16.11 7.32
CA SER A 269 -2.28 -15.54 8.66
C SER A 269 -3.57 -15.70 9.44
N VAL A 270 -4.67 -16.16 8.81
CA VAL A 270 -5.98 -16.32 9.48
C VAL A 270 -6.45 -17.77 9.58
N TYR A 271 -6.94 -18.15 10.78
CA TYR A 271 -7.50 -19.48 11.09
C TYR A 271 -8.92 -19.38 11.73
N PRO A 272 -9.90 -20.26 11.39
CA PRO A 272 -9.86 -21.21 10.27
C PRO A 272 -9.53 -20.45 8.99
N LYS A 273 -8.84 -21.10 8.04
CA LYS A 273 -8.61 -20.48 6.73
C LYS A 273 -9.98 -20.07 6.23
N PRO A 274 -10.29 -18.76 6.20
CA PRO A 274 -11.65 -18.40 5.94
C PRO A 274 -11.87 -18.74 4.47
N ASP A 275 -12.96 -19.44 4.16
CA ASP A 275 -13.55 -19.33 2.82
C ASP A 275 -13.89 -17.86 2.52
N THR A 276 -14.00 -17.04 3.57
CA THR A 276 -14.29 -15.63 3.53
C THR A 276 -13.08 -14.83 3.12
N ARG A 277 -13.05 -14.57 1.83
CA ARG A 277 -12.37 -13.48 1.16
C ARG A 277 -12.94 -12.15 1.68
N SER A 278 -12.65 -11.81 2.92
CA SER A 278 -13.18 -10.66 3.64
C SER A 278 -12.09 -9.99 4.46
N PHE A 279 -12.33 -8.75 4.84
CA PHE A 279 -11.65 -8.09 5.94
C PHE A 279 -12.68 -7.77 7.03
N TRP A 280 -12.22 -7.43 8.23
CA TRP A 280 -13.11 -7.13 9.34
C TRP A 280 -12.90 -5.72 9.87
N ILE A 281 -13.99 -5.11 10.31
CA ILE A 281 -14.00 -3.88 11.10
C ILE A 281 -14.39 -4.26 12.51
N LEU A 282 -13.47 -4.04 13.46
CA LEU A 282 -13.71 -4.23 14.88
C LEU A 282 -13.83 -2.86 15.53
N GLU A 283 -15.03 -2.49 15.93
CA GLU A 283 -15.27 -1.27 16.70
C GLU A 283 -14.65 -1.37 18.09
N ARG A 284 -14.39 -0.23 18.71
CA ARG A 284 -13.86 -0.17 20.08
C ARG A 284 -14.83 -0.66 21.17
N SER A 285 -16.11 -0.80 20.81
CA SER A 285 -17.17 -1.46 21.59
C SER A 285 -17.08 -3.00 21.52
N GLY A 286 -16.18 -3.54 20.69
CA GLY A 286 -16.07 -4.96 20.41
C GLY A 286 -17.08 -5.48 19.37
N GLN A 287 -17.90 -4.62 18.78
CA GLN A 287 -18.71 -5.02 17.63
C GLN A 287 -17.82 -5.34 16.43
N LEU A 288 -17.94 -6.56 15.91
CA LEU A 288 -17.16 -7.04 14.77
C LEU A 288 -18.06 -7.19 13.54
N LYS A 289 -17.66 -6.54 12.44
CA LYS A 289 -18.34 -6.62 11.14
C LYS A 289 -17.40 -7.22 10.10
N SER A 290 -17.86 -8.27 9.40
CA SER A 290 -17.17 -8.84 8.25
C SER A 290 -17.58 -8.12 6.96
N ILE A 291 -16.62 -7.80 6.10
CA ILE A 291 -16.85 -7.12 4.82
C ILE A 291 -16.24 -7.97 3.69
N PRO A 292 -17.05 -8.49 2.75
CA PRO A 292 -16.54 -9.30 1.65
C PRO A 292 -15.74 -8.46 0.65
N TYR A 293 -14.65 -9.03 0.15
CA TYR A 293 -13.93 -8.47 -0.98
C TYR A 293 -14.75 -8.67 -2.28
N PRO A 294 -14.74 -7.67 -3.18
CA PRO A 294 -15.26 -7.82 -4.54
C PRO A 294 -14.63 -8.99 -5.30
N GLN A 295 -15.41 -9.65 -6.18
CA GLN A 295 -14.99 -10.83 -6.95
C GLN A 295 -13.69 -10.62 -7.76
N SER A 296 -13.51 -9.42 -8.28
CA SER A 296 -12.31 -8.96 -9.01
C SER A 296 -11.02 -9.05 -8.19
N LEU A 297 -11.07 -8.82 -6.88
CA LEU A 297 -9.89 -8.82 -5.99
C LEU A 297 -9.58 -10.20 -5.42
N LEU A 298 -10.37 -11.21 -5.73
CA LEU A 298 -10.23 -12.56 -5.15
C LEU A 298 -9.14 -13.39 -5.81
N LYS A 299 -8.59 -12.90 -6.93
CA LYS A 299 -7.52 -13.56 -7.68
C LYS A 299 -6.12 -13.23 -7.18
N GLY A 300 -5.99 -12.25 -6.28
CA GLY A 300 -4.71 -11.74 -5.80
C GLY A 300 -4.63 -11.63 -4.29
N ALA A 301 -3.65 -10.87 -3.84
CA ALA A 301 -3.44 -10.53 -2.44
C ALA A 301 -3.83 -9.07 -2.21
N VAL A 302 -4.75 -8.85 -1.27
CA VAL A 302 -4.99 -7.55 -0.65
C VAL A 302 -4.00 -7.44 0.51
N GLU A 303 -3.08 -6.49 0.42
CA GLU A 303 -1.99 -6.32 1.40
C GLU A 303 -2.49 -5.49 2.59
N ASN A 304 -3.25 -4.43 2.31
CA ASN A 304 -3.80 -3.53 3.32
C ASN A 304 -5.15 -2.97 2.87
N ILE A 305 -5.97 -2.60 3.85
CA ILE A 305 -7.24 -1.89 3.68
C ILE A 305 -7.20 -0.57 4.45
N TYR A 306 -7.62 0.51 3.79
CA TYR A 306 -7.69 1.85 4.34
C TYR A 306 -9.12 2.38 4.18
N PRO A 307 -9.89 2.50 5.28
CA PRO A 307 -11.24 3.04 5.20
C PRO A 307 -11.28 4.48 4.73
N LEU A 308 -12.25 4.78 3.87
CA LEU A 308 -12.61 6.10 3.40
C LEU A 308 -14.11 6.32 3.67
N LYS A 309 -14.56 7.57 3.58
CA LYS A 309 -15.99 7.90 3.66
C LYS A 309 -16.81 7.20 2.57
N ARG A 310 -16.23 7.01 1.39
CA ARG A 310 -16.88 6.36 0.24
C ARG A 310 -16.74 4.84 0.18
N GLY A 311 -15.89 4.24 1.01
CA GLY A 311 -15.62 2.81 0.92
C GLY A 311 -14.25 2.48 1.48
N TYR A 312 -13.48 1.67 0.75
CA TYR A 312 -12.20 1.18 1.23
C TYR A 312 -11.15 1.20 0.14
N LEU A 313 -9.98 1.76 0.42
CA LEU A 313 -8.82 1.58 -0.44
C LEU A 313 -8.14 0.26 -0.12
N ALA A 314 -7.79 -0.47 -1.16
CA ALA A 314 -7.03 -1.70 -1.09
C ALA A 314 -5.72 -1.53 -1.84
N ARG A 315 -4.61 -1.80 -1.15
CA ARG A 315 -3.35 -2.07 -1.82
C ARG A 315 -3.39 -3.52 -2.29
N TYR A 316 -3.31 -3.75 -3.60
CA TYR A 316 -3.56 -5.05 -4.20
C TYR A 316 -2.47 -5.45 -5.19
N SER A 317 -2.15 -6.74 -5.21
CA SER A 317 -1.21 -7.37 -6.13
C SER A 317 -1.65 -8.79 -6.49
N GLN A 318 -1.81 -9.10 -7.77
CA GLN A 318 -2.25 -10.43 -8.20
C GLN A 318 -1.14 -11.50 -8.12
N ASP A 319 0.12 -11.11 -8.30
CA ASP A 319 1.22 -12.04 -8.46
C ASP A 319 2.42 -11.65 -7.61
N GLN A 320 2.40 -12.02 -6.32
CA GLN A 320 3.55 -11.79 -5.42
C GLN A 320 4.81 -12.55 -5.88
N LYS A 321 4.67 -13.62 -6.66
CA LYS A 321 5.78 -14.47 -7.11
C LYS A 321 6.48 -13.93 -8.37
N LYS A 322 5.74 -13.27 -9.26
CA LYS A 322 6.34 -12.53 -10.38
C LYS A 322 6.82 -11.18 -9.87
N GLY A 323 8.02 -11.18 -9.30
CA GLY A 323 8.67 -9.95 -8.87
C GLY A 323 8.54 -8.85 -9.93
N ALA A 324 8.45 -7.61 -9.45
CA ALA A 324 9.00 -6.48 -10.19
C ALA A 324 8.44 -6.22 -11.60
N GLY A 325 7.12 -6.31 -11.83
CA GLY A 325 6.56 -5.83 -13.11
C GLY A 325 5.20 -6.34 -13.55
N SER A 326 4.33 -6.85 -12.66
CA SER A 326 2.95 -7.11 -13.09
C SER A 326 2.17 -5.79 -13.15
N ASP A 327 1.53 -5.54 -14.28
CA ASP A 327 0.60 -4.42 -14.51
C ASP A 327 -0.62 -4.46 -13.58
N ASP A 328 -0.72 -5.45 -12.70
CA ASP A 328 -1.82 -5.69 -11.79
C ASP A 328 -1.65 -5.03 -10.42
N ARG A 329 -0.44 -4.55 -10.08
CA ARG A 329 -0.19 -3.82 -8.83
C ARG A 329 -0.82 -2.44 -8.87
N GLY A 330 -1.42 -2.03 -7.75
CA GLY A 330 -1.97 -0.70 -7.65
C GLY A 330 -2.82 -0.45 -6.43
N LEU A 331 -3.41 0.73 -6.41
CA LEU A 331 -4.41 1.13 -5.43
C LEU A 331 -5.80 0.95 -6.02
N TRP A 332 -6.67 0.27 -5.30
CA TRP A 332 -8.03 -0.03 -5.71
C TRP A 332 -9.02 0.58 -4.73
N LEU A 333 -10.12 1.13 -5.24
CA LEU A 333 -11.28 1.52 -4.45
C LEU A 333 -12.29 0.39 -4.44
N ILE A 334 -12.69 -0.05 -3.25
CA ILE A 334 -13.82 -0.96 -3.01
C ILE A 334 -15.00 -0.11 -2.58
N ASP A 335 -16.10 -0.20 -3.33
CA ASP A 335 -17.36 0.49 -3.08
C ASP A 335 -18.49 -0.54 -3.22
N GLY A 336 -18.91 -1.11 -2.09
CA GLY A 336 -19.79 -2.27 -2.04
C GLY A 336 -19.18 -3.48 -2.76
N GLU A 337 -19.94 -4.05 -3.70
CA GLU A 337 -19.48 -5.20 -4.51
C GLU A 337 -18.60 -4.80 -5.70
N LYS A 338 -18.47 -3.50 -5.97
CA LYS A 338 -17.65 -2.99 -7.06
C LYS A 338 -16.25 -2.70 -6.57
N SER A 339 -15.26 -3.00 -7.41
CA SER A 339 -13.91 -2.51 -7.21
C SER A 339 -13.42 -1.79 -8.45
N VAL A 340 -12.66 -0.72 -8.26
CA VAL A 340 -12.09 0.07 -9.33
C VAL A 340 -10.62 0.28 -9.07
N ARG A 341 -9.76 0.02 -10.07
CA ARG A 341 -8.34 0.34 -9.96
C ARG A 341 -8.13 1.83 -10.21
N LEU A 342 -7.65 2.55 -9.20
CA LEU A 342 -7.43 4.00 -9.26
C LEU A 342 -6.10 4.36 -9.92
N ILE A 343 -5.05 3.59 -9.60
CA ILE A 343 -3.70 3.85 -10.11
C ILE A 343 -2.94 2.53 -10.25
N VAL A 344 -2.16 2.42 -11.32
CA VAL A 344 -1.24 1.30 -11.58
C VAL A 344 0.15 1.67 -11.08
N GLY A 345 0.85 0.71 -10.48
CA GLY A 345 2.26 0.85 -10.13
C GLY A 345 2.60 0.33 -8.75
N ASP A 346 3.82 0.64 -8.32
CA ASP A 346 4.29 0.30 -6.99
C ASP A 346 3.93 1.41 -6.01
N MET A 347 3.47 1.00 -4.83
CA MET A 347 2.90 1.88 -3.82
C MET A 347 3.69 1.70 -2.54
N GLY A 348 4.22 2.80 -2.01
CA GLY A 348 4.72 2.85 -0.65
C GLY A 348 3.60 3.20 0.33
N SER A 349 3.99 3.51 1.57
CA SER A 349 3.14 4.02 2.66
C SER A 349 1.90 4.77 2.15
N VAL A 350 0.71 4.29 2.53
CA VAL A 350 -0.59 4.91 2.23
C VAL A 350 -1.20 5.40 3.54
N ALA A 351 -1.69 6.64 3.56
CA ALA A 351 -2.35 7.24 4.71
C ALA A 351 -3.66 7.92 4.30
N VAL A 352 -4.69 7.78 5.12
CA VAL A 352 -5.99 8.43 4.93
C VAL A 352 -6.12 9.63 5.87
N SER A 353 -6.71 10.72 5.39
CA SER A 353 -6.96 11.93 6.20
C SER A 353 -7.90 11.63 7.36
N PRO A 354 -7.82 12.36 8.49
CA PRO A 354 -8.66 12.12 9.66
C PRO A 354 -10.18 12.10 9.37
N ASP A 355 -10.66 12.87 8.39
CA ASP A 355 -12.05 12.90 7.95
C ASP A 355 -12.44 11.81 6.94
N GLY A 356 -11.48 10.97 6.51
CA GLY A 356 -11.71 9.89 5.56
C GLY A 356 -11.94 10.33 4.11
N CYS A 357 -11.69 11.61 3.78
CA CYS A 357 -11.96 12.16 2.44
C CYS A 357 -10.78 12.08 1.48
N ARG A 358 -9.54 12.08 1.96
CA ARG A 358 -8.33 12.11 1.13
C ARG A 358 -7.41 10.95 1.47
N ALA A 359 -6.69 10.46 0.47
CA ALA A 359 -5.60 9.52 0.68
C ALA A 359 -4.30 10.06 0.09
N ALA A 360 -3.23 10.01 0.88
CA ALA A 360 -1.87 10.33 0.48
C ALA A 360 -1.07 9.05 0.38
N PHE A 361 -0.18 8.96 -0.61
CA PHE A 361 0.65 7.77 -0.79
C PHE A 361 1.91 8.06 -1.60
N ILE A 362 2.94 7.24 -1.37
CA ILE A 362 4.14 7.22 -2.22
C ILE A 362 3.85 6.31 -3.42
N HIS A 363 4.13 6.78 -4.63
CA HIS A 363 3.86 6.01 -5.86
C HIS A 363 5.02 6.11 -6.85
N ALA A 364 5.28 5.01 -7.53
CA ALA A 364 6.06 4.96 -8.76
C ALA A 364 5.36 4.07 -9.79
N LYS A 365 5.57 4.32 -11.09
CA LYS A 365 4.90 3.55 -12.16
C LYS A 365 5.26 2.07 -12.14
N ASN A 366 6.44 1.74 -11.64
CA ASN A 366 6.95 0.39 -11.53
C ASN A 366 8.01 0.32 -10.42
N ILE A 367 8.40 -0.90 -10.07
CA ILE A 367 9.39 -1.14 -9.02
C ILE A 367 10.79 -0.55 -9.33
N LYS A 368 11.16 -0.44 -10.63
CA LYS A 368 12.48 0.08 -11.00
C LYS A 368 12.55 1.56 -10.70
N GLU A 369 11.49 2.30 -11.04
CA GLU A 369 11.30 3.70 -10.67
C GLU A 369 11.19 3.89 -9.16
N TYR A 370 10.52 2.95 -8.48
CA TYR A 370 10.38 2.98 -7.02
C TYR A 370 11.74 2.95 -6.31
N PHE A 371 12.66 2.09 -6.76
CA PHE A 371 14.03 2.05 -6.25
C PHE A 371 15.01 2.97 -7.00
N SER A 372 14.52 3.78 -7.94
CA SER A 372 15.38 4.63 -8.76
C SER A 372 15.92 5.82 -7.97
N GLN A 373 17.20 6.09 -8.16
CA GLN A 373 17.84 7.32 -7.71
C GLN A 373 17.89 8.40 -8.80
N LYS A 374 17.19 8.20 -9.93
CA LYS A 374 17.13 9.14 -11.06
C LYS A 374 15.69 9.28 -11.52
N SER A 375 15.35 10.43 -12.08
CA SER A 375 14.01 10.65 -12.64
C SER A 375 13.77 9.73 -13.84
N PRO A 376 12.57 9.12 -13.99
CA PRO A 376 11.44 9.16 -13.05
C PRO A 376 11.69 8.33 -11.77
N TYR A 377 11.21 8.84 -10.65
CA TYR A 377 11.34 8.25 -9.30
C TYR A 377 9.99 8.28 -8.57
N ARG A 378 9.91 7.63 -7.41
CA ARG A 378 8.71 7.67 -6.56
C ARG A 378 8.41 9.06 -5.99
N THR A 379 7.16 9.48 -6.03
CA THR A 379 6.69 10.77 -5.49
C THR A 379 5.50 10.60 -4.55
N VAL A 380 5.20 11.63 -3.75
CA VAL A 380 3.95 11.66 -2.97
C VAL A 380 2.80 12.14 -3.84
N LYS A 381 1.68 11.42 -3.80
CA LYS A 381 0.43 11.75 -4.48
C LYS A 381 -0.72 11.80 -3.50
N VAL A 382 -1.76 12.55 -3.86
CA VAL A 382 -3.02 12.64 -3.11
C VAL A 382 -4.20 12.41 -4.06
N ILE A 383 -5.21 11.70 -3.58
CA ILE A 383 -6.53 11.59 -4.22
C ILE A 383 -7.56 12.12 -3.25
N ASP A 384 -8.43 13.00 -3.73
CA ASP A 384 -9.64 13.42 -3.01
C ASP A 384 -10.82 12.56 -3.46
N PHE A 385 -11.54 11.99 -2.49
CA PHE A 385 -12.70 11.12 -2.70
C PHE A 385 -14.03 11.80 -2.37
N CYS A 386 -13.98 12.99 -1.78
CA CYS A 386 -15.14 13.80 -1.41
C CYS A 386 -15.38 14.94 -2.42
N GLU A 387 -14.34 15.43 -3.08
CA GLU A 387 -14.42 16.38 -4.19
C GLU A 387 -14.32 15.64 -5.53
N GLY A 388 -15.35 15.74 -6.38
CA GLY A 388 -15.45 14.95 -7.62
C GLY A 388 -16.79 14.22 -7.77
N GLU A 389 -17.75 14.45 -6.86
CA GLU A 389 -19.15 14.30 -7.20
C GLU A 389 -19.46 15.29 -8.33
N ASN A 390 -19.36 14.81 -9.57
CA ASN A 390 -20.29 15.30 -10.57
C ASN A 390 -21.67 15.16 -9.94
N LYS A 391 -22.24 16.32 -9.59
CA LYS A 391 -23.68 16.53 -9.46
C LYS A 391 -24.38 15.69 -10.55
N PRO A 392 -25.50 15.04 -10.22
CA PRO A 392 -26.19 14.07 -11.07
C PRO A 392 -26.29 14.46 -12.54
#